data_AF-A0A2I0DCX2-F1
#
_entry.id   AF-A0A2I0DCX2-F1
#
_cell.length_a   1.000
_cell.length_b   1.000
_cell.length_c   1.000
_cell.angle_alpha   90.00
_cell.angle_beta   90.00
_cell.angle_gamma   90.00
#
_symmetry.space_group_name_H-M   'P 1'
#
loop_
_entity.id
_entity.type
_entity.pdbx_description
1 polymer ?
#
loop_
_entity_poly.entity_id
_entity_poly.type
_entity_poly.pdbx_seq_one_letter_code
_entity_poly.pdbx_strand_id
1 'polypeptide(L)'
;MKKTTLLACIVFATQLMYSQETIPTSGGDATGSGGSSSYTLGQLVYTTNIGSGTVSQGVQQAFEFQTLSNPELNTINLSAITYPNPTSDYVMLKISDHALDNLSYNLIDINGKAI
;
A
#
# COMPACT_ATOMS: atom_id res chain seq x y z
N MET A 1 22.19 -6.67 -25.37
CA MET A 1 21.25 -6.00 -26.31
C MET A 1 19.80 -6.08 -25.83
N LYS A 2 19.16 -7.26 -25.72
CA LYS A 2 17.75 -7.32 -25.27
C LYS A 2 17.50 -6.70 -23.86
N LYS A 3 18.39 -6.98 -22.89
CA LYS A 3 18.30 -6.41 -21.52
C LYS A 3 18.48 -4.88 -21.49
N THR A 4 19.41 -4.36 -22.29
CA THR A 4 19.69 -2.92 -22.37
C THR A 4 18.56 -2.15 -23.07
N THR A 5 17.94 -2.75 -24.09
CA THR A 5 16.76 -2.18 -24.76
C THR A 5 15.56 -2.15 -23.82
N LEU A 6 15.30 -3.22 -23.05
CA LEU A 6 14.22 -3.25 -22.07
C LEU A 6 14.40 -2.19 -20.98
N LEU A 7 15.62 -2.05 -20.46
CA LEU A 7 15.93 -1.04 -19.45
C LEU A 7 15.70 0.38 -19.97
N ALA A 8 16.12 0.66 -21.21
CA ALA A 8 15.87 1.96 -21.84
C ALA A 8 14.36 2.23 -21.99
N CYS A 9 13.58 1.24 -22.45
CA CYS A 9 12.12 1.39 -22.55
C CYS A 9 11.45 1.71 -21.21
N ILE A 10 11.87 1.06 -20.11
CA ILE A 10 11.33 1.34 -18.77
C ILE A 10 11.63 2.78 -18.35
N VAL A 11 12.87 3.25 -18.54
CA VAL A 11 13.27 4.62 -18.17
C VAL A 11 12.47 5.66 -18.95
N PHE A 12 12.30 5.48 -20.26
CA PHE A 12 11.52 6.41 -21.09
C PHE A 12 10.01 6.36 -20.79
N ALA A 13 9.48 5.22 -20.34
CA ALA A 13 8.06 5.09 -20.00
C ALA A 13 7.65 5.81 -18.71
N THR A 14 8.60 6.16 -17.83
CA THR A 14 8.31 6.86 -16.57
C THR A 14 7.61 8.21 -16.77
N GLN A 15 7.85 8.87 -17.92
CA GLN A 15 7.23 10.16 -18.25
C GLN A 15 5.75 10.04 -18.65
N LEU A 16 5.26 8.81 -18.85
CA LEU A 16 3.86 8.52 -19.22
C LEU A 16 3.02 8.10 -18.01
N MET A 17 3.58 8.09 -16.81
CA MET A 17 2.84 7.76 -15.59
C MET A 17 2.11 9.00 -15.07
N TYR A 18 0.79 8.93 -15.01
CA TYR A 18 -0.03 9.94 -14.35
C TYR A 18 -0.20 9.56 -12.87
N SER A 19 0.06 10.50 -11.97
CA SER A 19 -0.22 10.35 -10.54
C SER A 19 -1.66 10.75 -10.22
N GLN A 20 -2.12 10.47 -9.01
CA GLN A 20 -3.39 10.96 -8.51
C GLN A 20 -3.40 12.50 -8.49
N GLU A 21 -4.37 13.10 -9.18
CA GLU A 21 -4.62 14.54 -9.18
C GLU A 21 -5.77 14.84 -8.21
N THR A 22 -5.62 15.86 -7.38
CA THR A 22 -6.69 16.38 -6.53
C THR A 22 -7.00 17.83 -6.91
N ILE A 23 -8.17 18.32 -6.53
CA ILE A 23 -8.53 19.74 -6.66
C ILE A 23 -8.35 20.38 -5.27
N PRO A 24 -7.16 20.90 -4.96
CA PRO A 24 -6.93 21.53 -3.67
C PRO A 24 -7.35 22.98 -3.67
N THR A 25 -7.47 23.55 -2.47
CA THR A 25 -7.70 25.00 -2.35
C THR A 25 -6.41 25.78 -2.62
N SER A 26 -5.25 25.19 -2.35
CA SER A 26 -3.93 25.72 -2.69
C SER A 26 -2.90 24.58 -2.73
N GLY A 27 -1.74 24.78 -3.37
CA GLY A 27 -0.69 23.77 -3.47
C GLY A 27 0.47 24.26 -4.32
N GLY A 28 1.50 23.44 -4.46
CA GLY A 28 2.64 23.74 -5.30
C GLY A 28 3.82 22.81 -5.08
N ASP A 29 4.93 23.13 -5.75
CA ASP A 29 6.18 22.42 -5.63
C ASP A 29 7.18 23.24 -4.81
N ALA A 30 7.73 22.62 -3.77
CA ALA A 30 8.85 23.16 -3.02
C ALA A 30 10.15 22.56 -3.58
N THR A 31 11.07 23.41 -4.03
CA THR A 31 12.40 22.99 -4.49
C THR A 31 13.48 23.57 -3.60
N GLY A 32 14.45 22.75 -3.21
CA GLY A 32 15.62 23.18 -2.43
C GLY A 32 16.85 22.33 -2.73
N SER A 33 17.96 22.64 -2.07
CA SER A 33 19.21 21.88 -2.20
C SER A 33 19.08 20.40 -1.79
N GLY A 34 18.07 20.05 -1.00
CA GLY A 34 17.75 18.69 -0.58
C GLY A 34 16.80 17.92 -1.51
N GLY A 35 16.34 18.52 -2.62
CA GLY A 35 15.41 17.90 -3.56
C GLY A 35 14.12 18.71 -3.76
N SER A 36 13.12 18.06 -4.35
CA SER A 36 11.80 18.62 -4.64
C SER A 36 10.70 17.86 -3.90
N SER A 37 9.69 18.58 -3.41
CA SER A 37 8.50 18.01 -2.76
C SER A 37 7.27 18.74 -3.24
N SER A 38 6.25 18.02 -3.68
CA SER A 38 4.94 18.60 -3.99
C SER A 38 4.09 18.62 -2.72
N TYR A 39 3.34 19.69 -2.50
CA TYR A 39 2.43 19.81 -1.36
C TYR A 39 1.07 20.34 -1.79
N THR A 40 0.08 20.06 -0.97
CA THR A 40 -1.33 20.31 -1.24
C THR A 40 -1.99 20.79 0.05
N LEU A 41 -2.76 21.88 -0.03
CA LEU A 41 -3.49 22.49 1.07
C LEU A 41 -4.98 22.50 0.75
N GLY A 42 -5.77 21.95 1.67
CA GLY A 42 -7.22 21.89 1.56
C GLY A 42 -7.73 20.92 0.49
N GLN A 43 -9.00 20.55 0.62
CA GLN A 43 -9.68 19.60 -0.24
C GLN A 43 -11.07 20.15 -0.56
N LEU A 44 -11.31 20.47 -1.84
CA LEU A 44 -12.58 21.09 -2.25
C LEU A 44 -13.73 20.07 -2.27
N VAL A 45 -13.44 18.84 -2.69
CA VAL A 45 -14.42 17.75 -2.78
C VAL A 45 -14.11 16.74 -1.69
N TYR A 46 -14.99 16.61 -0.70
CA TYR A 46 -14.82 15.72 0.47
C TYR A 46 -15.98 14.74 0.66
N THR A 47 -16.87 14.64 -0.33
CA THR A 47 -18.02 13.74 -0.26
C THR A 47 -17.56 12.30 -0.24
N THR A 48 -17.99 11.58 0.80
CA THR A 48 -17.81 10.13 0.89
C THR A 48 -19.10 9.44 0.47
N ASN A 49 -19.03 8.64 -0.58
CA ASN A 49 -20.15 7.81 -1.01
C ASN A 49 -20.05 6.46 -0.31
N ILE A 50 -21.16 6.02 0.28
CA ILE A 50 -21.26 4.78 1.03
C ILE A 50 -22.26 3.87 0.31
N GLY A 51 -21.79 2.71 -0.15
CA GLY A 51 -22.58 1.65 -0.78
C GLY A 51 -22.09 0.28 -0.31
N SER A 52 -21.83 -0.65 -1.24
CA SER A 52 -21.12 -1.91 -0.93
C SER A 52 -19.64 -1.73 -0.58
N GLY A 53 -19.15 -0.48 -0.65
CA GLY A 53 -17.83 -0.04 -0.21
C GLY A 53 -17.86 1.48 0.08
N THR A 54 -16.74 2.03 0.50
CA THR A 54 -16.58 3.47 0.76
C THR A 54 -15.67 4.10 -0.29
N VAL A 55 -16.12 5.21 -0.88
CA VAL A 55 -15.31 6.00 -1.82
C VAL A 55 -15.33 7.46 -1.37
N SER A 56 -14.20 7.93 -0.85
CA SER A 56 -14.00 9.33 -0.49
C SER A 56 -13.39 10.09 -1.67
N GLN A 57 -14.15 11.01 -2.25
CA GLN A 57 -13.67 11.84 -3.36
C GLN A 57 -12.65 12.87 -2.87
N GLY A 58 -11.69 13.25 -3.72
CA GLY A 58 -10.73 14.33 -3.48
C GLY A 58 -9.64 14.08 -2.43
N VAL A 59 -9.62 12.92 -1.76
CA VAL A 59 -8.56 12.55 -0.82
C VAL A 59 -7.46 11.81 -1.56
N GLN A 60 -6.21 12.29 -1.48
CA GLN A 60 -5.07 11.39 -1.69
C GLN A 60 -5.09 10.35 -0.56
N GLN A 61 -5.58 9.16 -0.86
CA GLN A 61 -5.58 8.06 0.09
C GLN A 61 -4.14 7.56 0.19
N ALA A 62 -3.52 7.78 1.35
CA ALA A 62 -2.27 7.10 1.66
C ALA A 62 -2.52 5.60 1.54
N PHE A 63 -1.62 4.88 0.89
CA PHE A 63 -1.66 3.42 0.89
C PHE A 63 -1.19 2.95 2.27
N GLU A 64 -2.11 2.96 3.23
CA GLU A 64 -1.85 2.52 4.59
C GLU A 64 -2.17 1.03 4.72
N PHE A 65 -1.18 0.27 5.18
CA PHE A 65 -1.41 -1.08 5.66
C PHE A 65 -2.06 -0.99 7.04
N GLN A 66 -3.39 -1.06 7.08
CA GLN A 66 -4.14 -1.17 8.32
C GLN A 66 -4.14 -2.64 8.77
N THR A 67 -3.50 -2.94 9.90
CA THR A 67 -3.61 -4.27 10.51
C THR A 67 -5.03 -4.44 11.06
N LEU A 68 -5.87 -5.18 10.34
CA LEU A 68 -7.18 -5.59 10.84
C LEU A 68 -6.98 -6.67 11.90
N SER A 69 -7.00 -6.27 13.18
CA SER A 69 -7.00 -7.17 14.32
C SER A 69 -8.26 -6.96 15.15
N ASN A 70 -8.71 -8.01 15.84
CA ASN A 70 -9.76 -7.90 16.83
C ASN A 70 -9.12 -7.66 18.21
N PRO A 71 -9.09 -6.42 18.73
CA PRO A 71 -8.45 -6.10 20.00
C PRO A 71 -9.11 -6.79 21.21
N GLU A 72 -10.36 -7.24 21.07
CA GLU A 72 -11.05 -8.01 22.11
C GLU A 72 -10.55 -9.47 22.18
N LEU A 73 -9.92 -9.97 21.11
CA LEU A 73 -9.46 -11.35 21.01
C LEU A 73 -8.05 -11.52 21.61
N ASN A 74 -7.95 -11.41 22.93
CA ASN A 74 -6.69 -11.51 23.67
C ASN A 74 -6.13 -12.94 23.78
N THR A 75 -6.89 -13.95 23.35
CA THR A 75 -6.53 -15.38 23.45
C THR A 75 -5.48 -15.80 22.43
N ILE A 76 -5.28 -15.02 21.36
CA ILE A 76 -4.41 -15.40 20.23
C ILE A 76 -3.56 -14.19 19.84
N ASN A 77 -2.25 -14.27 20.07
CA ASN A 77 -1.30 -13.25 19.62
C ASN A 77 -0.53 -13.74 18.37
N LEU A 78 -1.02 -13.34 17.19
CA LEU A 78 -0.42 -13.67 15.91
C LEU A 78 0.43 -12.49 15.40
N SER A 79 1.70 -12.75 15.11
CA SER A 79 2.59 -11.78 14.46
C SER A 79 3.11 -12.37 13.16
N ALA A 80 2.82 -11.70 12.04
CA ALA A 80 3.42 -12.00 10.75
C ALA A 80 4.53 -10.98 10.49
N ILE A 81 5.77 -11.44 10.31
CA ILE A 81 6.94 -10.58 10.08
C ILE A 81 7.51 -10.93 8.70
N THR A 82 7.70 -9.92 7.87
CA THR A 82 8.32 -10.05 6.56
C THR A 82 9.80 -9.65 6.64
N TYR A 83 10.71 -10.53 6.20
CA TYR A 83 12.14 -10.22 6.14
C TYR A 83 12.81 -10.96 4.97
N PRO A 84 13.67 -10.27 4.18
CA PRO A 84 13.90 -8.83 4.18
C PRO A 84 12.64 -8.07 3.72
N ASN A 85 12.44 -6.81 4.12
CA ASN A 85 11.34 -5.98 3.61
C ASN A 85 11.93 -4.90 2.68
N PRO A 86 11.69 -4.94 1.34
CA PRO A 86 10.74 -5.79 0.60
C PRO A 86 11.14 -7.27 0.51
N THR A 87 10.17 -8.19 0.64
CA THR A 87 10.40 -9.65 0.58
C THR A 87 10.14 -10.18 -0.82
N SER A 88 11.02 -11.03 -1.34
CA SER A 88 10.80 -11.81 -2.57
C SER A 88 10.72 -13.31 -2.27
N ASP A 89 10.07 -14.06 -3.16
CA ASP A 89 10.01 -15.53 -3.23
C ASP A 89 9.22 -16.25 -2.12
N TYR A 90 9.48 -15.99 -0.84
CA TYR A 90 8.79 -16.66 0.28
C TYR A 90 8.50 -15.73 1.45
N VAL A 91 7.35 -15.96 2.11
CA VAL A 91 6.95 -15.27 3.35
C VAL A 91 6.98 -16.28 4.49
N MET A 92 7.56 -15.91 5.63
CA MET A 92 7.62 -16.78 6.80
C MET A 92 6.60 -16.33 7.85
N LEU A 93 5.61 -17.17 8.14
CA LEU A 93 4.68 -16.97 9.24
C LEU A 93 5.25 -17.62 10.52
N LYS A 94 5.57 -16.81 11.53
CA LYS A 94 6.07 -17.29 12.82
C LYS A 94 4.97 -17.25 13.86
N ILE A 95 4.62 -18.40 14.41
CA ILE A 95 3.64 -18.54 15.49
C ILE A 95 4.41 -18.85 16.77
N SER A 96 4.33 -17.95 17.73
CA SER A 96 5.06 -18.07 19.01
C SER A 96 4.18 -18.59 20.14
N ASP A 97 2.88 -18.74 19.88
CA ASP A 97 1.93 -19.30 20.84
C ASP A 97 1.88 -20.82 20.69
N HIS A 98 2.36 -21.51 21.72
CA HIS A 98 2.46 -22.97 21.77
C HIS A 98 1.13 -23.66 22.12
N ALA A 99 0.08 -22.91 22.47
CA ALA A 99 -1.23 -23.48 22.75
C ALA A 99 -2.06 -23.74 21.49
N LEU A 100 -1.57 -23.30 20.32
CA LEU A 100 -2.26 -23.41 19.03
C LEU A 100 -1.80 -24.66 18.27
N ASP A 101 -2.55 -25.75 18.42
CA ASP A 101 -2.36 -26.98 17.66
C ASP A 101 -3.30 -27.04 16.44
N ASN A 102 -2.94 -27.86 15.45
CA ASN A 102 -3.82 -28.21 14.31
C ASN A 102 -4.27 -27.03 13.42
N LEU A 103 -3.38 -26.07 13.19
CA LEU A 103 -3.64 -24.87 12.40
C LEU A 103 -3.66 -25.14 10.88
N SER A 104 -4.49 -24.40 10.16
CA SER A 104 -4.54 -24.34 8.70
C SER A 104 -4.27 -22.91 8.24
N TYR A 105 -3.54 -22.76 7.13
CA TYR A 105 -3.11 -21.46 6.62
C TYR A 105 -3.44 -21.33 5.13
N ASN A 106 -3.87 -20.14 4.72
CA ASN A 106 -4.07 -19.80 3.31
C ASN A 106 -3.40 -18.44 3.05
N LEU A 107 -2.65 -18.35 1.96
CA LEU A 107 -2.14 -17.09 1.45
C LEU A 107 -3.06 -16.64 0.31
N ILE A 108 -3.53 -15.39 0.34
CA ILE A 108 -4.47 -14.86 -0.64
C ILE A 108 -3.89 -13.55 -1.20
N ASP A 109 -3.92 -13.38 -2.52
CA ASP A 109 -3.49 -12.14 -3.17
C ASP A 109 -4.54 -11.02 -3.06
N ILE A 110 -4.19 -9.82 -3.50
CA ILE A 110 -5.10 -8.66 -3.49
C ILE A 110 -6.35 -8.84 -4.39
N ASN A 111 -6.32 -9.79 -5.32
CA ASN A 111 -7.44 -10.12 -6.20
C ASN A 111 -8.34 -11.22 -5.61
N GLY A 112 -8.04 -11.73 -4.41
CA GLY A 112 -8.79 -12.79 -3.76
C GLY A 112 -8.39 -14.21 -4.21
N LYS A 113 -7.28 -14.38 -4.92
CA LYS A 113 -6.79 -15.69 -5.37
C LYS A 113 -5.92 -16.34 -4.28
N ALA A 114 -6.22 -17.59 -3.95
CA ALA A 114 -5.34 -18.41 -3.11
C ALA A 114 -4.01 -18.72 -3.84
N ILE A 115 -2.90 -18.47 -3.16
CA ILE A 115 -1.52 -18.69 -3.64
C ILE A 115 -0.96 -19.98 -3.05
#